data_AF-A0A0L6X2T1-F1
#
_entry.id   AF-A0A0L6X2T1-F1
#
_cell.length_a   1.000
_cell.length_b   1.000
_cell.length_c   1.000
_cell.angle_alpha   90.00
_cell.angle_beta   90.00
_cell.angle_gamma   90.00
#
_symmetry.space_group_name_H-M   'P 1'
#
loop_
_entity.id
_entity.type
_entity.pdbx_description
1 polymer ?
#
loop_
_entity_poly.entity_id
_entity_poly.type
_entity_poly.pdbx_seq_one_letter_code
_entity_poly.pdbx_strand_id
1 'polypeptide(L)'
;METLCEHAGITSAKEKKKRIVEYVDAVIEKEWRGFDSFEDDKSWDEFVKELKDLYSEAIDNVGQVFYLDHICREHAQLSQSNVAEIHSLIRKFKGEAKLLSKVLYNSTLVNKFMQCFTPTFVDVIEDKLLSKYGHFKDAARNRHEDDQYL
;
A
#
# COMPACT_ATOMS: atom_id res chain seq x y z
N MET A 1 -20.12 0.96 9.93
CA MET A 1 -20.69 2.32 9.77
C MET A 1 -21.72 2.37 8.66
N GLU A 2 -21.41 1.93 7.43
CA GLU A 2 -22.43 1.73 6.36
C GLU A 2 -23.61 0.89 6.84
N THR A 3 -23.31 -0.22 7.51
CA THR A 3 -24.31 -1.10 8.14
C THR A 3 -25.23 -0.36 9.11
N LEU A 4 -24.77 0.62 9.89
CA LEU A 4 -25.63 1.35 10.84
C LEU A 4 -26.63 2.28 10.15
N CYS A 5 -26.20 2.99 9.09
CA CYS A 5 -27.08 3.88 8.33
C CYS A 5 -28.13 3.09 7.54
N GLU A 6 -27.75 1.93 6.99
CA GLU A 6 -28.65 1.03 6.26
C GLU A 6 -29.74 0.45 7.17
N HIS A 7 -29.37 -0.06 8.35
CA HIS A 7 -30.35 -0.58 9.33
C HIS A 7 -31.30 0.50 9.87
N ALA A 8 -30.86 1.76 9.91
CA ALA A 8 -31.68 2.91 10.32
C ALA A 8 -32.52 3.53 9.18
N GLY A 9 -32.45 2.98 7.96
CA GLY A 9 -33.16 3.51 6.79
C GLY A 9 -32.66 4.88 6.30
N ILE A 10 -31.46 5.29 6.69
CA ILE A 10 -30.88 6.57 6.33
C ILE A 10 -30.20 6.45 4.96
N THR A 11 -30.84 7.01 3.93
CA THR A 11 -30.38 6.91 2.55
C THR A 11 -29.71 8.17 2.02
N SER A 12 -29.99 9.35 2.61
CA SER A 12 -29.43 10.62 2.13
C SER A 12 -27.99 10.82 2.60
N ALA A 13 -27.10 11.26 1.68
CA ALA A 13 -25.70 11.53 1.99
C ALA A 13 -25.56 12.58 3.09
N LYS A 14 -26.37 13.63 3.04
CA LYS A 14 -26.43 14.70 4.04
C LYS A 14 -26.71 14.16 5.45
N GLU A 15 -27.73 13.31 5.61
CA GLU A 15 -28.06 12.76 6.91
C GLU A 15 -26.99 11.78 7.39
N LYS A 16 -26.42 10.95 6.49
CA LYS A 16 -25.30 10.08 6.85
C LYS A 16 -24.10 10.85 7.41
N LYS A 17 -23.70 11.95 6.76
CA LYS A 17 -22.61 12.85 7.22
C LYS A 17 -22.92 13.53 8.54
N LYS A 18 -24.17 13.95 8.75
CA LYS A 18 -24.60 14.55 10.03
C LYS A 18 -24.56 13.53 11.16
N ARG A 19 -24.97 12.28 10.91
CA ARG A 19 -24.97 11.23 11.93
C ARG A 19 -23.57 10.73 12.27
N ILE A 20 -22.70 10.57 11.29
CA ILE A 20 -21.37 9.98 11.55
C ILE A 20 -20.50 10.85 12.45
N VAL A 21 -20.63 12.18 12.37
CA VAL A 21 -19.92 13.10 13.27
C VAL A 21 -20.41 13.05 14.72
N GLU A 22 -21.61 12.52 14.99
CA GLU A 22 -22.11 12.32 16.37
C GLU A 22 -21.37 11.20 17.12
N TYR A 23 -20.58 10.38 16.41
CA TYR A 23 -19.87 9.21 16.96
C TYR A 23 -18.37 9.42 17.13
N VAL A 24 -17.85 10.61 16.84
CA VAL A 24 -16.44 10.96 17.00
C VAL A 24 -16.28 12.04 18.05
N ASP A 25 -15.05 12.25 18.54
CA ASP A 25 -14.78 13.35 19.45
C ASP A 25 -14.82 14.71 18.73
N ALA A 26 -14.84 15.79 19.51
CA ALA A 26 -14.97 17.15 19.00
C ALA A 26 -13.79 17.61 18.10
N VAL A 27 -12.61 16.99 18.24
CA VAL A 27 -11.45 17.31 17.39
C VAL A 27 -11.67 16.71 16.02
N ILE A 28 -11.99 15.42 15.97
CA ILE A 28 -12.26 14.69 14.72
C ILE A 28 -13.50 15.25 14.01
N GLU A 29 -14.56 15.61 14.75
CA GLU A 29 -15.73 16.27 14.18
C GLU A 29 -15.35 17.57 13.46
N LYS A 30 -14.52 18.40 14.10
CA LYS A 30 -14.07 19.67 13.51
C LYS A 30 -13.26 19.44 12.25
N GLU A 31 -12.40 18.44 12.23
CA GLU A 31 -11.61 18.05 11.06
C GLU A 31 -12.53 17.62 9.91
N TRP A 32 -13.45 16.68 10.16
CA TRP A 32 -14.34 16.14 9.13
C TRP A 32 -15.29 17.18 8.55
N ARG A 33 -15.75 18.15 9.35
CA ARG A 33 -16.57 19.27 8.87
C ARG A 33 -15.81 20.24 7.98
N GLY A 34 -14.47 20.21 8.02
CA GLY A 34 -13.61 21.02 7.18
C GLY A 34 -13.34 20.42 5.80
N PHE A 35 -13.83 19.21 5.53
CA PHE A 35 -13.63 18.53 4.25
C PHE A 35 -14.54 19.11 3.17
N ASP A 36 -13.99 19.29 1.96
CA ASP A 36 -14.76 19.73 0.79
C ASP A 36 -15.87 18.70 0.49
N SER A 37 -15.61 17.41 0.72
CA SER A 37 -16.62 16.36 0.59
C SER A 37 -17.69 16.37 1.67
N PHE A 38 -17.60 17.20 2.72
CA PHE A 38 -18.64 17.31 3.75
C PHE A 38 -19.84 18.15 3.29
N GLU A 39 -19.69 18.93 2.21
CA GLU A 39 -20.75 19.79 1.66
C GLU A 39 -22.03 19.01 1.29
N ASP A 40 -23.17 19.72 1.31
CA ASP A 40 -24.51 19.14 1.13
C ASP A 40 -24.74 18.52 -0.26
N ASP A 41 -24.05 19.03 -1.29
CA ASP A 41 -24.12 18.58 -2.68
C ASP A 41 -23.23 17.36 -2.97
N LYS A 42 -22.32 17.00 -2.05
CA LYS A 42 -21.38 15.90 -2.23
C LYS A 42 -21.99 14.58 -1.79
N SER A 43 -21.61 13.52 -2.49
CA SER A 43 -22.04 12.16 -2.18
C SER A 43 -21.43 11.64 -0.87
N TRP A 44 -22.02 10.56 -0.35
CA TRP A 44 -21.45 9.84 0.79
C TRP A 44 -20.11 9.19 0.43
N ASP A 45 -19.99 8.69 -0.78
CA ASP A 45 -18.81 7.97 -1.25
C ASP A 45 -17.60 8.91 -1.40
N GLU A 46 -17.81 10.14 -1.87
CA GLU A 46 -16.77 11.18 -1.89
C GLU A 46 -16.25 11.47 -0.48
N PHE A 47 -17.14 11.56 0.50
CA PHE A 47 -16.77 11.78 1.90
C PHE A 47 -15.99 10.61 2.50
N VAL A 48 -16.45 9.38 2.27
CA VAL A 48 -15.74 8.17 2.71
C VAL A 48 -14.39 8.05 2.01
N LYS A 49 -14.28 8.45 0.74
CA LYS A 49 -13.02 8.45 0.00
C LYS A 49 -12.02 9.45 0.59
N GLU A 50 -12.43 10.70 0.79
CA GLU A 50 -11.56 11.73 1.39
C GLU A 50 -11.13 11.33 2.81
N LEU A 51 -12.05 10.78 3.60
CA LEU A 51 -11.72 10.19 4.92
C LEU A 51 -10.64 9.12 4.82
N LYS A 52 -10.75 8.18 3.89
CA LYS A 52 -9.75 7.12 3.70
C LYS A 52 -8.42 7.67 3.20
N ASP A 53 -8.46 8.67 2.30
CA ASP A 53 -7.25 9.29 1.76
C ASP A 53 -6.48 10.07 2.84
N LEU A 54 -7.16 10.75 3.76
CA LEU A 54 -6.56 11.56 4.82
C LEU A 54 -6.22 10.76 6.10
N TYR A 55 -7.11 9.87 6.53
CA TYR A 55 -6.88 8.95 7.65
C TYR A 55 -6.51 7.58 7.10
N SER A 56 -5.30 7.48 6.56
CA SER A 56 -4.80 6.20 6.02
C SER A 56 -4.87 5.08 7.07
N GLU A 57 -4.69 5.38 8.36
CA GLU A 57 -4.91 4.47 9.49
C GLU A 57 -6.32 3.85 9.59
N ALA A 58 -7.33 4.46 8.96
CA ALA A 58 -8.71 3.94 8.87
C ALA A 58 -8.94 2.97 7.69
N ILE A 59 -7.93 2.73 6.85
CA ILE A 59 -7.98 1.74 5.77
C ILE A 59 -7.39 0.42 6.29
N ASP A 60 -8.20 -0.65 6.28
CA ASP A 60 -7.79 -2.06 6.56
C ASP A 60 -6.68 -2.61 5.61
N ASN A 61 -6.19 -1.80 4.67
CA ASN A 61 -5.26 -2.16 3.60
C ASN A 61 -4.16 -1.10 3.42
N VAL A 62 -3.71 -0.42 4.47
CA VAL A 62 -2.43 0.28 4.41
C VAL A 62 -1.33 -0.71 4.68
N GLY A 63 -0.45 -0.90 3.70
CA GLY A 63 0.75 -1.69 3.89
C GLY A 63 1.58 -1.05 5.00
N GLN A 64 2.01 -1.83 5.97
CA GLN A 64 2.84 -1.38 7.07
C GLN A 64 4.26 -1.89 6.83
N VAL A 65 5.23 -0.97 6.87
CA VAL A 65 6.66 -1.34 6.76
C VAL A 65 7.04 -2.39 7.82
N PHE A 66 6.39 -2.34 9.00
CA PHE A 66 6.55 -3.35 10.04
C PHE A 66 6.20 -4.77 9.58
N TYR A 67 5.08 -4.97 8.87
CA TYR A 67 4.70 -6.29 8.36
C TYR A 67 5.66 -6.76 7.26
N LEU A 68 6.10 -5.85 6.39
CA LEU A 68 7.12 -6.14 5.39
C LEU A 68 8.42 -6.63 6.06
N ASP A 69 8.88 -5.93 7.09
CA ASP A 69 10.06 -6.30 7.87
C ASP A 69 9.89 -7.62 8.62
N HIS A 70 8.69 -7.88 9.15
CA HIS A 70 8.35 -9.15 9.79
C HIS A 70 8.42 -10.31 8.79
N ILE A 71 7.83 -10.17 7.60
CA ILE A 71 7.90 -11.16 6.52
C ILE A 71 9.36 -11.47 6.15
N CYS A 72 10.19 -10.44 6.00
CA CYS A 72 11.61 -10.59 5.70
C CYS A 72 12.36 -11.36 6.81
N ARG A 73 12.06 -11.09 8.08
CA ARG A 73 12.67 -11.80 9.22
C ARG A 73 12.25 -13.26 9.29
N GLU A 74 10.98 -13.57 9.03
CA GLU A 74 10.48 -14.96 8.96
C GLU A 74 11.18 -15.78 7.87
N HIS A 75 11.63 -15.12 6.80
CA HIS A 75 12.19 -15.74 5.60
C HIS A 75 13.64 -15.30 5.38
N ALA A 76 14.42 -15.20 6.45
CA ALA A 76 15.83 -14.79 6.35
C ALA A 76 16.74 -15.94 5.89
N GLN A 77 17.80 -15.61 5.16
CA GLN A 77 18.86 -16.54 4.72
C GLN A 77 18.35 -17.71 3.86
N LEU A 78 17.35 -17.48 3.01
CA LEU A 78 16.86 -18.49 2.08
C LEU A 78 17.89 -18.76 0.98
N SER A 79 18.13 -20.04 0.72
CA SER A 79 18.94 -20.51 -0.40
C SER A 79 18.04 -21.10 -1.50
N GLN A 80 18.62 -21.40 -2.67
CA GLN A 80 17.89 -21.96 -3.80
C GLN A 80 17.15 -23.27 -3.49
N SER A 81 17.58 -24.04 -2.47
CA SER A 81 16.92 -25.29 -2.08
C SER A 81 15.62 -25.09 -1.29
N ASN A 82 15.37 -23.89 -0.75
CA ASN A 82 14.21 -23.56 0.08
C ASN A 82 12.96 -23.22 -0.75
N VAL A 83 12.60 -24.08 -1.70
CA VAL A 83 11.60 -23.77 -2.75
C VAL A 83 10.25 -23.37 -2.16
N ALA A 84 9.75 -24.10 -1.16
CA ALA A 84 8.44 -23.83 -0.57
C ALA A 84 8.41 -22.48 0.18
N GLU A 85 9.47 -22.19 0.93
CA GLU A 85 9.65 -20.96 1.70
C GLU A 85 9.83 -19.76 0.77
N ILE A 86 10.54 -19.92 -0.36
CA ILE A 86 10.65 -18.89 -1.40
C ILE A 86 9.27 -18.55 -1.96
N HIS A 87 8.44 -19.54 -2.29
CA HIS A 87 7.08 -19.29 -2.77
C HIS A 87 6.20 -18.61 -1.71
N SER A 88 6.37 -18.96 -0.44
CA SER A 88 5.70 -18.29 0.69
C SER A 88 6.09 -16.81 0.77
N LEU A 89 7.40 -16.53 0.77
CA LEU A 89 7.96 -15.18 0.77
C LEU A 89 7.40 -14.36 -0.39
N ILE A 90 7.44 -14.88 -1.62
CA ILE A 90 6.95 -14.16 -2.81
C ILE A 90 5.49 -13.74 -2.64
N ARG A 91 4.61 -14.64 -2.19
CA ARG A 91 3.18 -14.32 -2.04
C ARG A 91 2.95 -13.28 -0.94
N LYS A 92 3.54 -13.49 0.24
CA LYS A 92 3.39 -12.59 1.40
C LYS A 92 3.97 -11.20 1.09
N PHE A 93 5.20 -11.16 0.60
CA PHE A 93 5.90 -9.92 0.26
C PHE A 93 5.18 -9.14 -0.85
N LYS A 94 4.68 -9.82 -1.90
CA LYS A 94 3.96 -9.16 -3.00
C LYS A 94 2.66 -8.51 -2.53
N GLY A 95 1.94 -9.14 -1.60
CA GLY A 95 0.74 -8.56 -1.01
C GLY A 95 1.05 -7.22 -0.34
N GLU A 96 2.04 -7.22 0.55
CA GLU A 96 2.42 -6.04 1.33
C GLU A 96 3.09 -4.95 0.47
N ALA A 97 4.00 -5.35 -0.41
CA ALA A 97 4.72 -4.45 -1.32
C ALA A 97 3.77 -3.71 -2.27
N LYS A 98 2.66 -4.36 -2.70
CA LYS A 98 1.65 -3.70 -3.54
C LYS A 98 1.01 -2.51 -2.80
N LEU A 99 0.69 -2.68 -1.52
CA LEU A 99 0.10 -1.63 -0.69
C LEU A 99 1.11 -0.50 -0.43
N LEU A 100 2.39 -0.84 -0.26
CA LEU A 100 3.48 0.12 -0.03
C LEU A 100 4.02 0.80 -1.30
N SER A 101 3.62 0.36 -2.50
CA SER A 101 4.19 0.85 -3.78
C SER A 101 3.94 2.34 -4.06
N LYS A 102 2.95 2.94 -3.41
CA LYS A 102 2.67 4.39 -3.49
C LYS A 102 3.52 5.22 -2.53
N VAL A 103 4.19 4.60 -1.57
CA VAL A 103 4.92 5.28 -0.47
C VAL A 103 6.40 4.95 -0.50
N LEU A 104 6.79 3.76 -0.97
CA LEU A 104 8.18 3.33 -1.08
C LEU A 104 8.61 3.24 -2.54
N TYR A 105 9.84 3.67 -2.80
CA TYR A 105 10.50 3.41 -4.08
C TYR A 105 10.64 1.91 -4.32
N ASN A 106 10.46 1.49 -5.57
CA ASN A 106 10.62 0.09 -5.97
C ASN A 106 12.02 -0.46 -5.63
N SER A 107 13.06 0.36 -5.70
CA SER A 107 14.43 -0.02 -5.30
C SER A 107 14.51 -0.41 -3.81
N THR A 108 13.81 0.29 -2.92
CA THR A 108 13.74 -0.04 -1.50
C THR A 108 13.07 -1.40 -1.27
N LEU A 109 11.98 -1.66 -1.98
CA LEU A 109 11.26 -2.95 -1.92
C LEU A 109 12.14 -4.10 -2.43
N VAL A 110 12.81 -3.91 -3.57
CA VAL A 110 13.74 -4.89 -4.12
C VAL A 110 14.87 -5.18 -3.14
N ASN A 111 15.50 -4.15 -2.55
CA ASN A 111 16.58 -4.34 -1.58
C ASN A 111 16.13 -5.17 -0.36
N LYS A 112 14.96 -4.87 0.20
CA LYS A 112 14.39 -5.64 1.32
C LYS A 112 14.09 -7.09 0.94
N PHE A 113 13.59 -7.31 -0.28
CA PHE A 113 13.34 -8.66 -0.78
C PHE A 113 14.65 -9.43 -0.96
N MET A 114 15.70 -8.82 -1.54
CA MET A 114 16.99 -9.47 -1.76
C MET A 114 17.70 -9.84 -0.44
N GLN A 115 17.51 -9.06 0.63
CA GLN A 115 18.05 -9.35 1.97
C GLN A 115 17.49 -10.64 2.60
N CYS A 116 16.41 -11.20 2.05
CA CYS A 116 15.85 -12.46 2.51
C CYS A 116 16.69 -13.68 2.07
N PHE A 117 17.55 -13.52 1.06
CA PHE A 117 18.33 -14.63 0.49
C PHE A 117 19.76 -14.66 1.00
N THR A 118 20.40 -15.82 0.91
CA THR A 118 21.84 -15.93 1.14
C THR A 118 22.61 -15.15 0.06
N PRO A 119 23.81 -14.62 0.36
CA PRO A 119 24.61 -13.87 -0.61
C PRO A 119 24.83 -14.64 -1.93
N THR A 120 25.16 -15.93 -1.84
CA THR A 120 25.36 -16.78 -3.03
C THR A 120 24.11 -16.90 -3.89
N PHE A 121 22.92 -16.90 -3.28
CA PHE A 121 21.68 -16.97 -4.06
C PHE A 121 21.27 -15.60 -4.62
N VAL A 122 21.58 -14.51 -3.91
CA VAL A 122 21.46 -13.14 -4.45
C VAL A 122 22.25 -13.01 -5.75
N ASP A 123 23.51 -13.46 -5.78
CA ASP A 123 24.36 -13.41 -6.98
C ASP A 123 23.68 -14.12 -8.17
N VAL A 124 23.12 -15.31 -7.94
CA VAL A 124 22.41 -16.08 -8.98
C VAL A 124 21.16 -15.35 -9.49
N ILE A 125 20.41 -14.71 -8.59
CA ILE A 125 19.22 -13.93 -8.96
C ILE A 125 19.64 -12.71 -9.79
N GLU A 126 20.65 -11.97 -9.35
CA GLU A 126 21.17 -10.79 -10.05
C GLU A 126 21.70 -11.14 -11.44
N ASP A 127 22.50 -12.21 -11.58
CA ASP A 127 22.97 -12.70 -12.87
C ASP A 127 21.81 -13.02 -13.82
N LYS A 128 20.75 -13.65 -13.30
CA LYS A 128 19.57 -13.97 -14.09
C LYS A 128 18.78 -12.72 -14.49
N LEU A 129 18.72 -11.71 -13.62
CA LEU A 129 18.10 -10.43 -13.93
C LEU A 129 18.91 -9.66 -14.97
N LEU A 130 20.24 -9.62 -14.85
CA LEU A 130 21.15 -9.02 -15.83
C LEU A 130 21.04 -9.71 -17.19
N SER A 131 20.99 -11.04 -17.22
CA SER A 131 20.80 -11.80 -18.46
C SER A 131 19.45 -11.51 -19.13
N LYS A 132 18.40 -11.22 -18.34
CA LYS A 132 17.05 -10.99 -18.86
C LYS A 132 16.78 -9.53 -19.24
N TYR A 133 17.36 -8.58 -18.52
CA TYR A 133 17.03 -7.15 -18.62
C TYR A 133 18.23 -6.25 -19.00
N GLY A 134 19.44 -6.81 -19.13
CA GLY A 134 20.66 -6.05 -19.41
C GLY A 134 21.28 -5.38 -18.17
N HIS A 135 22.38 -4.65 -18.35
CA HIS A 135 23.08 -3.98 -17.24
C HIS A 135 22.26 -2.83 -16.65
N PHE A 136 22.00 -2.89 -15.33
CA PHE A 136 21.45 -1.78 -14.54
C PHE A 136 22.48 -0.68 -14.18
N LYS A 137 23.76 -0.87 -14.57
CA LYS A 137 24.85 0.07 -14.29
C LYS A 137 25.10 0.98 -15.49
N ASP A 138 24.15 1.86 -15.80
CA ASP A 138 24.45 3.06 -16.58
C ASP A 138 23.86 4.27 -15.87
N ALA A 139 24.72 5.00 -15.17
CA ALA A 139 24.40 6.30 -14.55
C ALA A 139 24.02 7.39 -15.59
N ALA A 140 24.05 7.06 -16.89
CA ALA A 140 23.75 7.96 -17.99
C ALA A 140 22.27 7.95 -18.44
N ARG A 141 21.43 7.04 -17.94
CA ARG A 141 20.01 6.96 -18.38
C ARG A 141 19.04 7.89 -17.66
N ASN A 142 19.56 8.84 -16.86
CA ASN A 142 18.85 10.07 -16.54
C ASN A 142 18.85 10.96 -17.80
N ARG A 143 17.95 10.69 -18.74
CA ARG A 143 17.41 11.59 -19.79
C ARG A 143 16.69 10.72 -20.82
N HIS A 144 15.38 10.60 -20.66
CA HIS A 144 14.32 10.20 -21.58
C HIS A 144 13.15 9.91 -20.64
N GLU A 145 12.40 10.92 -20.17
CA GLU A 145 11.34 11.61 -20.94
C GLU A 145 10.58 10.66 -21.86
N ASP A 146 9.33 10.42 -21.47
CA ASP A 146 8.23 9.80 -22.18
C ASP A 146 8.34 8.31 -22.55
N ASP A 147 7.49 7.50 -21.91
CA ASP A 147 6.38 6.89 -22.65
C ASP A 147 5.29 6.31 -21.72
N GLN A 148 4.17 7.03 -21.77
CA GLN A 148 2.76 6.66 -21.63
C GLN A 148 2.40 5.22 -21.20
N TYR A 149 1.63 5.14 -20.11
CA TYR A 149 0.71 4.04 -19.85
C TYR A 149 -0.54 4.18 -20.74
N LEU A 150 -0.79 3.19 -21.60
CA LEU A 150 -2.12 2.80 -22.06
C LEU A 150 -2.54 1.54 -21.29
#